data_AF-A0A7C3UKG6-F1
#
_entry.id   AF-A0A7C3UKG6-F1
#
_cell.length_a   1.000
_cell.length_b   1.000
_cell.length_c   1.000
_cell.angle_alpha   90.00
_cell.angle_beta   90.00
_cell.angle_gamma   90.00
#
_symmetry.space_group_name_H-M   'P 1'
#
loop_
_entity.id
_entity.type
_entity.pdbx_description
1 polymer ?
#
loop_
_entity_poly.entity_id
_entity_poly.type
_entity_poly.pdbx_seq_one_letter_code
_entity_poly.pdbx_strand_id
1 'polypeptide(L)'
;SVSTTVLDFGTLDAGQTSTLTFDITNIGSGTLTGTLTTDQEWITVDPPSFSIPGQSVTQTINVTVDNSVLKQTQGQYTGTITVTSNGGTATVNVILTATCVLVKPNPYNPNKGLLTFFGSGIVSKNTKIRIYALDGNLVKTLAETAGRDEIDWDGTNEQGNKIVSGIYLYIYESPKEKGIGKFTVIIK
;
A
#
# COMPACT_ATOMS: atom_id res chain seq x y z
N SER A 1 -17.57 13.86 -21.75
CA SER A 1 -17.45 14.25 -20.35
C SER A 1 -17.01 13.05 -19.54
N VAL A 2 -16.23 13.24 -18.48
CA VAL A 2 -15.93 12.21 -17.47
C VAL A 2 -16.75 12.51 -16.22
N SER A 3 -17.29 11.49 -15.54
CA SER A 3 -18.11 11.69 -14.34
C SER A 3 -17.32 12.17 -13.12
N THR A 4 -16.02 11.92 -13.09
CA THR A 4 -15.10 12.39 -12.04
C THR A 4 -13.71 12.65 -12.61
N THR A 5 -12.95 13.49 -11.93
CA THR A 5 -11.51 13.72 -12.18
C THR A 5 -10.63 13.07 -11.11
N VAL A 6 -11.23 12.43 -10.09
CA VAL A 6 -10.53 11.76 -9.00
C VAL A 6 -11.23 10.44 -8.66
N LEU A 7 -10.42 9.39 -8.49
CA LEU A 7 -10.80 8.11 -7.90
C LEU A 7 -9.93 7.88 -6.65
N ASP A 8 -10.56 7.96 -5.49
CA ASP A 8 -9.90 7.68 -4.21
C ASP A 8 -10.28 6.27 -3.74
N PHE A 9 -9.30 5.38 -3.75
CA PHE A 9 -9.43 4.00 -3.31
C PHE A 9 -9.29 3.84 -1.80
N GLY A 10 -9.01 4.92 -1.07
CA GLY A 10 -8.84 4.90 0.38
C GLY A 10 -7.61 4.10 0.80
N THR A 11 -7.73 3.37 1.91
CA THR A 11 -6.66 2.50 2.41
C THR A 11 -6.88 1.07 1.94
N LEU A 12 -5.86 0.46 1.35
CA LEU A 12 -5.86 -0.97 1.03
C LEU A 12 -4.78 -1.72 1.78
N ASP A 13 -5.15 -2.92 2.18
CA ASP A 13 -4.30 -3.88 2.83
C ASP A 13 -3.24 -4.41 1.85
N ALA A 14 -2.07 -4.79 2.37
CA ALA A 14 -0.98 -5.32 1.55
C ALA A 14 -1.46 -6.54 0.74
N GLY A 15 -1.25 -6.50 -0.58
CA GLY A 15 -1.69 -7.58 -1.48
C GLY A 15 -3.15 -7.50 -1.95
N GLN A 16 -3.93 -6.51 -1.50
CA GLN A 16 -5.31 -6.34 -1.91
C GLN A 16 -5.43 -5.62 -3.25
N THR A 17 -6.40 -6.04 -4.08
CA THR A 17 -6.88 -5.32 -5.25
C THR A 17 -8.23 -4.67 -4.97
N SER A 18 -8.51 -3.52 -5.57
CA SER A 18 -9.83 -2.87 -5.48
C SER A 18 -10.23 -2.26 -6.81
N THR A 19 -11.53 -2.22 -7.10
CA THR A 19 -12.08 -1.68 -8.34
C THR A 19 -13.09 -0.59 -8.04
N LEU A 20 -12.86 0.58 -8.64
CA LEU A 20 -13.84 1.67 -8.72
C LEU A 20 -14.19 1.92 -10.18
N THR A 21 -15.26 2.67 -10.42
CA THR A 21 -15.69 3.00 -11.77
C THR A 21 -15.82 4.50 -11.97
N PHE A 22 -15.67 4.92 -13.22
CA PHE A 22 -16.13 6.22 -13.68
C PHE A 22 -16.78 6.07 -15.05
N ASP A 23 -17.56 7.09 -15.42
CA ASP A 23 -18.35 7.09 -16.64
C ASP A 23 -17.79 8.08 -17.64
N ILE A 24 -17.77 7.68 -18.91
CA ILE A 24 -17.52 8.56 -20.05
C ILE A 24 -18.86 8.77 -20.75
N THR A 25 -19.31 10.03 -20.84
CA THR A 25 -20.55 10.41 -21.53
C THR A 25 -20.26 11.21 -22.78
N ASN A 26 -20.82 10.79 -23.91
CA ASN A 26 -20.77 11.54 -25.16
C ASN A 26 -22.00 12.44 -25.31
N ILE A 27 -21.85 13.73 -24.97
CA ILE A 27 -22.90 14.75 -25.10
C ILE A 27 -23.04 15.32 -26.52
N GLY A 28 -22.16 14.92 -27.44
CA GLY A 28 -22.19 15.34 -28.84
C GLY A 28 -23.16 14.54 -29.70
N SER A 29 -23.23 14.88 -30.98
CA SER A 29 -24.06 14.18 -31.97
C SER A 29 -23.32 13.08 -32.74
N GLY A 30 -22.00 13.20 -32.91
CA GLY A 30 -21.15 12.19 -33.54
C GLY A 30 -20.60 11.16 -32.54
N THR A 31 -20.06 10.05 -33.05
CA THR A 31 -19.43 9.01 -32.20
C THR A 31 -18.14 9.52 -31.58
N LEU A 32 -18.02 9.37 -30.26
CA LEU A 32 -16.81 9.63 -29.50
C LEU A 32 -16.00 8.34 -29.40
N THR A 33 -14.78 8.34 -29.92
CA THR A 33 -13.87 7.19 -29.89
C THR A 33 -12.56 7.58 -29.24
N GLY A 34 -11.96 6.66 -28.48
CA GLY A 34 -10.76 6.96 -27.73
C GLY A 34 -10.12 5.78 -27.04
N THR A 35 -9.01 6.06 -26.37
CA THR A 35 -8.19 5.11 -25.60
C THR A 35 -7.90 5.65 -24.21
N LEU A 36 -7.62 4.74 -23.29
CA LEU A 36 -7.22 5.03 -21.93
C LEU A 36 -5.81 4.47 -21.71
N THR A 37 -4.96 5.25 -21.07
CA THR A 37 -3.59 4.86 -20.70
C THR A 37 -3.33 5.20 -19.24
N THR A 38 -2.49 4.43 -18.57
CA THR A 38 -2.09 4.64 -17.17
C THR A 38 -0.59 4.90 -17.10
N ASP A 39 -0.16 5.73 -16.16
CA ASP A 39 1.26 6.04 -15.91
C ASP A 39 1.89 5.16 -14.82
N GLN A 40 1.08 4.34 -14.15
CA GLN A 40 1.50 3.44 -13.08
C GLN A 40 1.08 1.99 -13.38
N GLU A 41 2.01 1.06 -13.18
CA GLU A 41 1.79 -0.39 -13.37
C GLU A 41 0.76 -0.99 -12.40
N TRP A 42 0.54 -0.35 -11.25
CA TRP A 42 -0.46 -0.76 -10.26
C TRP A 42 -1.88 -0.33 -10.61
N ILE A 43 -2.09 0.38 -11.74
CA ILE A 43 -3.41 0.81 -12.22
C ILE A 43 -3.73 0.11 -13.54
N THR A 44 -4.89 -0.52 -13.60
CA THR A 44 -5.46 -1.13 -14.81
C THR A 44 -6.83 -0.56 -15.11
N VAL A 45 -7.17 -0.50 -16.40
CA VAL A 45 -8.45 0.03 -16.88
C VAL A 45 -9.10 -0.96 -17.84
N ASP A 46 -10.41 -1.13 -17.73
CA ASP A 46 -11.19 -2.02 -18.58
C ASP A 46 -12.56 -1.41 -18.95
N PRO A 47 -12.87 -1.25 -20.25
CA PRO A 47 -12.01 -1.49 -21.40
C PRO A 47 -10.94 -0.40 -21.57
N PRO A 48 -9.78 -0.70 -22.21
CA PRO A 48 -8.73 0.29 -22.48
C PRO A 48 -9.04 1.21 -23.67
N SER A 49 -10.17 0.99 -24.34
CA SER A 49 -10.65 1.79 -25.46
C SER A 49 -12.17 1.82 -25.48
N PHE A 50 -12.73 2.87 -26.07
CA PHE A 50 -14.17 3.07 -26.12
C PHE A 50 -14.64 3.62 -27.47
N SER A 51 -15.91 3.37 -27.77
CA SER A 51 -16.64 3.92 -28.91
C SER A 51 -18.09 4.16 -28.50
N ILE A 52 -18.40 5.42 -28.18
CA ILE A 52 -19.65 5.81 -27.56
C ILE A 52 -20.45 6.63 -28.58
N PRO A 53 -21.65 6.17 -29.00
CA PRO A 53 -22.54 6.95 -29.85
C PRO A 53 -22.86 8.32 -29.24
N GLY A 54 -23.32 9.26 -30.06
CA GLY A 54 -23.80 10.55 -29.58
C GLY A 54 -25.08 10.43 -28.74
N GLN A 55 -25.70 11.57 -28.44
CA GLN A 55 -27.00 11.66 -27.74
C GLN A 55 -26.94 11.25 -26.25
N SER A 56 -25.88 11.65 -25.55
CA SER A 56 -25.72 11.47 -24.11
C SER A 56 -25.64 9.99 -23.66
N VAL A 57 -25.15 9.12 -24.54
CA VAL A 57 -24.82 7.74 -24.18
C VAL A 57 -23.58 7.73 -23.28
N THR A 58 -23.60 6.84 -22.30
CA THR A 58 -22.53 6.65 -21.32
C THR A 58 -21.93 5.27 -21.45
N GLN A 59 -20.60 5.18 -21.28
CA GLN A 59 -19.89 3.93 -21.06
C GLN A 59 -19.17 3.99 -19.72
N THR A 60 -19.36 2.95 -18.91
CA THR A 60 -18.66 2.76 -17.64
C THR A 60 -17.30 2.14 -17.89
N ILE A 61 -16.29 2.68 -17.21
CA ILE A 61 -14.91 2.21 -17.18
C ILE A 61 -14.62 1.65 -15.80
N ASN A 62 -14.15 0.42 -15.75
CA ASN A 62 -13.62 -0.18 -14.53
C ASN A 62 -12.15 0.23 -14.37
N VAL A 63 -11.79 0.67 -13.17
CA VAL A 63 -10.41 1.00 -12.78
C VAL A 63 -10.05 0.11 -11.61
N THR A 64 -9.07 -0.75 -11.80
CA THR A 64 -8.57 -1.65 -10.76
C THR A 64 -7.17 -1.24 -10.33
N VAL A 65 -7.00 -1.05 -9.02
CA VAL A 65 -5.70 -0.83 -8.39
C VAL A 65 -5.22 -2.11 -7.71
N ASP A 66 -3.92 -2.39 -7.80
CA ASP A 66 -3.29 -3.57 -7.21
C ASP A 66 -2.19 -3.18 -6.20
N ASN A 67 -2.47 -3.35 -4.91
CA ASN A 67 -1.51 -3.07 -3.84
C ASN A 67 -0.47 -4.20 -3.66
N SER A 68 -0.56 -5.32 -4.39
CA SER A 68 0.43 -6.41 -4.32
C SER A 68 1.76 -6.07 -5.00
N VAL A 69 1.71 -5.20 -6.01
CA VAL A 69 2.89 -4.77 -6.79
C VAL A 69 3.54 -3.50 -6.22
N LEU A 70 2.91 -2.87 -5.23
CA LEU A 70 3.46 -1.70 -4.54
C LEU A 70 4.59 -2.11 -3.59
N LYS A 71 5.62 -1.28 -3.49
CA LYS A 71 6.81 -1.54 -2.66
C LYS A 71 6.56 -1.39 -1.14
N GLN A 72 5.30 -1.31 -0.72
CA GLN A 72 4.84 -1.21 0.67
C GLN A 72 5.61 -0.18 1.52
N THR A 73 6.00 0.93 0.90
CA THR A 73 6.54 2.07 1.63
C THR A 73 5.40 2.90 2.20
N GLN A 74 5.62 3.50 3.36
CA GLN A 74 4.64 4.37 4.00
C GLN A 74 4.30 5.54 3.09
N GLY A 75 3.01 5.78 2.87
CA GLY A 75 2.53 6.97 2.18
C GLY A 75 1.35 6.70 1.26
N GLN A 76 0.92 7.79 0.63
CA GLN A 76 -0.09 7.81 -0.41
C GLN A 76 0.58 7.59 -1.76
N TYR A 77 0.00 6.73 -2.58
CA TYR A 77 0.35 6.48 -3.96
C TYR A 77 -0.63 7.23 -4.86
N THR A 78 -0.09 7.82 -5.92
CA THR A 78 -0.86 8.59 -6.89
C THR A 78 -0.49 8.17 -8.30
N GLY A 79 -1.47 8.11 -9.17
CA GLY A 79 -1.27 7.89 -10.60
C GLY A 79 -2.35 8.60 -11.41
N THR A 80 -2.22 8.52 -12.72
CA THR A 80 -3.03 9.27 -13.67
C THR A 80 -3.53 8.34 -14.77
N ILE A 81 -4.84 8.36 -14.99
CA ILE A 81 -5.45 7.79 -16.18
C ILE A 81 -5.62 8.92 -17.19
N THR A 82 -5.03 8.75 -18.37
CA THR A 82 -5.19 9.69 -19.49
C THR A 82 -6.19 9.12 -20.48
N VAL A 83 -7.30 9.84 -20.67
CA VAL A 83 -8.35 9.54 -21.65
C VAL A 83 -8.10 10.40 -22.88
N THR A 84 -7.74 9.79 -24.00
CA THR A 84 -7.51 10.49 -25.28
C THR A 84 -8.59 10.11 -26.28
N SER A 85 -9.29 11.09 -26.83
CA SER A 85 -10.40 10.88 -27.77
C SER A 85 -10.41 11.87 -28.93
N ASN A 86 -11.22 11.59 -29.95
CA ASN A 86 -11.51 12.55 -31.02
C ASN A 86 -12.28 13.80 -30.54
N GLY A 87 -12.76 13.83 -29.29
CA GLY A 87 -13.40 14.99 -28.66
C GLY A 87 -12.50 15.77 -27.69
N GLY A 88 -11.22 15.39 -27.57
CA GLY A 88 -10.24 15.99 -26.66
C GLY A 88 -9.69 15.00 -25.64
N THR A 89 -8.95 15.54 -24.68
CA THR A 89 -8.24 14.78 -23.63
C THR A 89 -8.79 15.13 -22.26
N ALA A 90 -8.90 14.13 -21.39
CA ALA A 90 -9.22 14.30 -19.98
C ALA A 90 -8.28 13.44 -19.12
N THR A 91 -8.10 13.83 -17.86
CA THR A 91 -7.29 13.10 -16.88
C THR A 91 -8.13 12.75 -15.66
N VAL A 92 -7.94 11.54 -15.14
CA VAL A 92 -8.53 11.08 -13.88
C VAL A 92 -7.39 10.70 -12.94
N ASN A 93 -7.28 11.40 -11.82
CA ASN A 93 -6.28 11.12 -10.79
C ASN A 93 -6.73 9.92 -9.96
N VAL A 94 -5.82 8.98 -9.74
CA VAL A 94 -6.04 7.79 -8.91
C VAL A 94 -5.23 7.96 -7.63
N ILE A 95 -5.87 7.76 -6.50
CA ILE A 95 -5.30 7.92 -5.17
C ILE A 95 -5.50 6.62 -4.39
N LEU A 96 -4.44 6.14 -3.74
CA LEU A 96 -4.45 4.94 -2.90
C LEU A 96 -3.51 5.14 -1.71
N THR A 97 -3.91 4.71 -0.51
CA THR A 97 -3.02 4.60 0.65
C THR A 97 -2.75 3.12 0.94
N ALA A 98 -1.50 2.68 0.88
CA ALA A 98 -1.15 1.30 1.23
C ALA A 98 -0.91 1.15 2.74
N THR A 99 -1.31 0.01 3.32
CA THR A 99 -0.85 -0.36 4.67
C THR A 99 0.65 -0.72 4.68
N CYS A 100 1.30 -0.53 5.82
CA CYS A 100 2.67 -1.00 6.04
C CYS A 100 2.98 -1.28 7.51
N VAL A 101 3.98 -2.14 7.74
CA VAL A 101 4.65 -2.33 9.03
C VAL A 101 6.16 -2.16 8.87
N LEU A 102 6.66 -1.02 9.31
CA LEU A 102 8.05 -0.59 9.22
C LEU A 102 8.72 -0.59 10.61
N VAL A 103 10.04 -0.38 10.62
CA VAL A 103 10.83 -0.42 11.85
C VAL A 103 11.88 0.69 11.87
N LYS A 104 12.05 1.34 13.04
CA LYS A 104 13.03 2.40 13.28
C LYS A 104 13.67 2.28 14.68
N PRO A 105 14.92 2.73 14.86
CA PRO A 105 15.87 3.06 13.82
C PRO A 105 16.39 1.79 13.13
N ASN A 106 16.78 1.91 11.86
CA ASN A 106 17.45 0.85 11.12
C ASN A 106 18.66 1.47 10.38
N PRO A 107 19.92 1.26 10.83
CA PRO A 107 20.33 0.27 11.84
C PRO A 107 19.92 0.60 13.29
N TYR A 108 19.70 -0.45 14.09
CA TYR A 108 19.34 -0.38 15.51
C TYR A 108 20.54 -0.60 16.44
N ASN A 109 20.58 0.13 17.55
CA ASN A 109 21.52 -0.09 18.65
C ASN A 109 20.74 -0.11 19.99
N PRO A 110 20.62 -1.28 20.66
CA PRO A 110 19.94 -1.41 21.95
C PRO A 110 20.49 -0.54 23.08
N ASN A 111 21.73 -0.05 22.95
CA ASN A 111 22.36 0.85 23.93
C ASN A 111 21.98 2.33 23.70
N LYS A 112 21.21 2.64 22.66
CA LYS A 112 20.83 4.02 22.28
C LYS A 112 19.32 4.28 22.35
N GLY A 113 18.51 3.27 22.67
CA GLY A 113 17.06 3.43 22.83
C GLY A 113 16.28 2.20 22.39
N LEU A 114 14.98 2.40 22.21
CA LEU A 114 14.03 1.38 21.76
C LEU A 114 14.06 1.26 20.24
N LEU A 115 13.83 0.04 19.75
CA LEU A 115 13.38 -0.22 18.40
C LEU A 115 11.86 -0.09 18.39
N THR A 116 11.31 0.65 17.44
CA THR A 116 9.86 0.83 17.30
C THR A 116 9.42 0.25 15.97
N PHE A 117 8.46 -0.67 16.01
CA PHE A 117 7.66 -1.06 14.86
C PHE A 117 6.47 -0.12 14.74
N PHE A 118 6.21 0.40 13.55
CA PHE A 118 5.18 1.42 13.31
C PHE A 118 4.59 1.30 11.91
N GLY A 119 3.44 1.93 11.70
CA GLY A 119 2.78 2.01 10.40
C GLY A 119 1.29 1.69 10.49
N SER A 120 0.55 1.98 9.42
CA SER A 120 -0.91 1.79 9.36
C SER A 120 -1.34 0.32 9.44
N GLY A 121 -0.41 -0.62 9.25
CA GLY A 121 -0.59 -2.05 9.45
C GLY A 121 -0.55 -2.50 10.91
N ILE A 122 -0.03 -1.67 11.83
CA ILE A 122 -0.10 -1.93 13.27
C ILE A 122 -1.54 -1.64 13.73
N VAL A 123 -2.25 -2.70 14.08
CA VAL A 123 -3.57 -2.67 14.70
C VAL A 123 -3.42 -2.98 16.19
N SER A 124 -3.79 -2.01 17.02
CA SER A 124 -3.82 -2.12 18.48
C SER A 124 -4.49 -3.41 18.96
N LYS A 125 -3.86 -4.11 19.93
CA LYS A 125 -4.29 -5.39 20.53
C LYS A 125 -4.39 -6.58 19.58
N ASN A 126 -4.23 -6.38 18.29
CA ASN A 126 -4.41 -7.42 17.26
C ASN A 126 -3.16 -7.64 16.41
N THR A 127 -2.07 -6.92 16.67
CA THR A 127 -0.80 -7.08 15.97
C THR A 127 0.19 -7.90 16.78
N LYS A 128 0.78 -8.89 16.13
CA LYS A 128 1.89 -9.69 16.65
C LYS A 128 3.10 -9.51 15.75
N ILE A 129 4.28 -9.36 16.36
CA ILE A 129 5.56 -9.31 15.66
C ILE A 129 6.46 -10.39 16.23
N ARG A 130 6.94 -11.29 15.38
CA ARG A 130 7.91 -12.32 15.74
C ARG A 130 9.24 -11.96 15.11
N ILE A 131 10.27 -11.79 15.92
CA ILE A 131 11.62 -11.40 15.50
C ILE A 131 12.49 -12.65 15.51
N TYR A 132 13.25 -12.85 14.45
CA TYR A 132 14.12 -14.00 14.23
C TYR A 132 15.54 -13.56 13.91
N ALA A 133 16.51 -14.33 14.40
CA ALA A 133 17.87 -14.26 13.89
C ALA A 133 17.95 -14.88 12.48
N LEU A 134 19.03 -14.59 11.75
CA LEU A 134 19.18 -15.05 10.35
C LEU A 134 19.26 -16.58 10.21
N ASP A 135 19.64 -17.27 11.28
CA ASP A 135 19.62 -18.74 11.37
C ASP A 135 18.20 -19.32 11.58
N GLY A 136 17.18 -18.46 11.69
CA GLY A 136 15.78 -18.85 11.88
C GLY A 136 15.36 -19.01 13.34
N ASN A 137 16.26 -18.80 14.32
CA ASN A 137 15.91 -18.89 15.73
C ASN A 137 15.00 -17.73 16.15
N LEU A 138 13.93 -18.05 16.88
CA LEU A 138 13.03 -17.04 17.47
C LEU A 138 13.78 -16.25 18.56
N VAL A 139 13.83 -14.94 18.38
CA VAL A 139 14.46 -14.01 19.32
C VAL A 139 13.42 -13.47 20.29
N LYS A 140 12.30 -12.95 19.77
CA LYS A 140 11.27 -12.31 20.58
C LYS A 140 9.92 -12.34 19.88
N THR A 141 8.86 -12.54 20.65
CA THR A 141 7.48 -12.25 20.24
C THR A 141 7.01 -10.99 20.94
N LEU A 142 6.55 -10.01 20.17
CA LEU A 142 5.96 -8.78 20.64
C LEU A 142 4.48 -8.76 20.27
N ALA A 143 3.66 -8.19 21.14
CA ALA A 143 2.26 -7.93 20.88
C ALA A 143 1.94 -6.50 21.29
N GLU A 144 1.12 -5.82 20.49
CA GLU A 144 0.68 -4.48 20.87
C GLU A 144 -0.32 -4.58 22.01
N THR A 145 -0.02 -3.97 23.16
CA THR A 145 -0.87 -4.06 24.36
C THR A 145 -1.24 -2.70 24.92
N ALA A 146 -0.53 -1.64 24.51
CA ALA A 146 -0.65 -0.29 25.08
C ALA A 146 -1.76 0.54 24.42
N GLY A 147 -2.35 0.07 23.33
CA GLY A 147 -3.39 0.81 22.64
C GLY A 147 -2.87 1.71 21.52
N ARG A 148 -1.58 1.61 21.17
CA ARG A 148 -0.93 2.50 20.19
C ARG A 148 -0.86 1.85 18.80
N ASP A 149 -0.53 2.67 17.81
CA ASP A 149 -0.21 2.23 16.44
C ASP A 149 1.31 1.94 16.28
N GLU A 150 1.98 1.61 17.39
CA GLU A 150 3.40 1.31 17.44
C GLU A 150 3.74 0.32 18.55
N ILE A 151 4.73 -0.54 18.32
CA ILE A 151 5.23 -1.53 19.27
C ILE A 151 6.71 -1.26 19.53
N ASP A 152 7.05 -0.95 20.78
CA ASP A 152 8.43 -0.72 21.19
C ASP A 152 9.10 -1.99 21.72
N TRP A 153 10.39 -2.11 21.47
CA TRP A 153 11.23 -3.21 21.92
C TRP A 153 12.60 -2.71 22.37
N ASP A 154 13.10 -3.27 23.45
CA ASP A 154 14.35 -2.89 24.09
C ASP A 154 15.56 -3.71 23.58
N GLY A 155 15.37 -4.51 22.54
CA GLY A 155 16.43 -5.34 21.97
C GLY A 155 16.81 -6.54 22.84
N THR A 156 15.88 -7.10 23.60
CA THR A 156 16.08 -8.33 24.39
C THR A 156 15.37 -9.54 23.79
N ASN A 157 15.96 -10.72 23.95
CA ASN A 157 15.32 -11.98 23.57
C ASN A 157 14.27 -12.44 24.61
N GLU A 158 13.67 -13.62 24.42
CA GLU A 158 12.68 -14.19 25.34
C GLU A 158 13.22 -14.40 26.78
N GLN A 159 14.53 -14.64 26.93
CA GLN A 159 15.18 -14.79 28.23
C GLN A 159 15.59 -13.45 28.87
N GLY A 160 15.32 -12.32 28.22
CA GLY A 160 15.73 -10.99 28.68
C GLY A 160 17.18 -10.63 28.35
N ASN A 161 17.91 -11.48 27.63
CA ASN A 161 19.28 -11.20 27.22
C ASN A 161 19.30 -10.24 26.02
N LYS A 162 20.22 -9.27 26.02
CA LYS A 162 20.40 -8.36 24.89
C LYS A 162 20.81 -9.12 23.63
N ILE A 163 20.23 -8.74 22.50
CA ILE A 163 20.64 -9.21 21.19
C ILE A 163 22.05 -8.70 20.84
N VAL A 164 22.66 -9.30 19.81
CA VAL A 164 24.00 -8.94 19.32
C VAL A 164 23.90 -8.22 17.97
N SER A 165 25.03 -7.68 17.49
CA SER A 165 25.11 -7.14 16.12
C SER A 165 24.78 -8.23 15.09
N GLY A 166 23.99 -7.89 14.07
CA GLY A 166 23.57 -8.84 13.05
C GLY A 166 22.39 -8.36 12.21
N ILE A 167 21.92 -9.21 11.31
CA ILE A 167 20.67 -9.00 10.57
C ILE A 167 19.57 -9.84 11.22
N TYR A 168 18.43 -9.20 11.42
CA TYR A 168 17.25 -9.83 11.99
C TYR A 168 16.10 -9.75 11.00
N LEU A 169 15.30 -10.81 10.96
CA LEU A 169 14.04 -10.85 10.22
C LEU A 169 12.90 -10.63 11.20
N TYR A 170 11.82 -10.02 10.75
CA TYR A 170 10.58 -9.98 11.52
C TYR A 170 9.41 -10.41 10.66
N ILE A 171 8.50 -11.17 11.25
CA ILE A 171 7.20 -11.53 10.67
C ILE A 171 6.16 -10.77 11.47
N TYR A 172 5.35 -9.96 10.78
CA TYR A 172 4.22 -9.27 11.39
C TYR A 172 2.91 -9.88 10.91
N GLU A 173 1.93 -9.86 11.80
CA GLU A 173 0.59 -10.39 11.55
C GLU A 173 -0.41 -9.49 12.27
N SER A 174 -1.29 -8.85 11.51
CA SER A 174 -2.41 -8.04 11.98
C SER A 174 -3.68 -8.39 11.18
N PRO A 175 -4.87 -7.91 11.59
CA PRO A 175 -6.08 -8.09 10.81
C PRO A 175 -6.04 -7.45 9.41
N LYS A 176 -5.17 -6.45 9.21
CA LYS A 176 -4.98 -5.75 7.94
C LYS A 176 -3.99 -6.47 7.03
N GLU A 177 -2.88 -6.96 7.59
CA GLU A 177 -1.84 -7.52 6.76
C GLU A 177 -0.94 -8.51 7.49
N LYS A 178 -0.27 -9.33 6.70
CA LYS A 178 0.81 -10.19 7.13
C LYS A 178 1.97 -10.05 6.17
N GLY A 179 3.17 -9.95 6.70
CA GLY A 179 4.36 -9.81 5.87
C GLY A 179 5.64 -10.10 6.64
N ILE A 180 6.75 -9.89 5.92
CA ILE A 180 8.10 -10.13 6.42
C ILE A 180 8.90 -8.86 6.14
N GLY A 181 9.69 -8.43 7.12
CA GLY A 181 10.70 -7.41 6.94
C GLY A 181 12.03 -7.79 7.58
N LYS A 182 13.00 -6.89 7.47
CA LYS A 182 14.34 -7.06 8.04
C LYS A 182 14.86 -5.75 8.61
N PHE A 183 15.71 -5.85 9.63
CA PHE A 183 16.49 -4.73 10.14
C PHE A 183 17.89 -5.17 10.54
N THR A 184 18.79 -4.20 10.59
CA THR A 184 20.18 -4.42 10.96
C THR A 184 20.40 -3.93 12.39
N VAL A 185 21.15 -4.68 13.19
CA VAL A 185 21.60 -4.29 14.52
C VAL A 185 23.09 -4.05 14.48
N ILE A 186 23.53 -2.89 14.95
CA ILE A 186 24.94 -2.51 15.02
C ILE A 186 25.23 -1.98 16.42
N ILE A 187 25.86 -2.82 17.23
CA ILE A 187 26.42 -2.47 18.54
C ILE A 187 27.89 -2.11 18.30
N LYS A 188 28.24 -0.86 18.59
CA LYS A 188 29.61 -0.34 18.63
C LYS A 188 29.92 0.09 20.06
#